data_AF-A0A847CIB7-F1
#
_entry.id   AF-A0A847CIB7-F1
#
_cell.length_a   1.000
_cell.length_b   1.000
_cell.length_c   1.000
_cell.angle_alpha   90.00
_cell.angle_beta   90.00
_cell.angle_gamma   90.00
#
_symmetry.space_group_name_H-M   'P 1'
#
loop_
_entity.id
_entity.type
_entity.pdbx_description
1 polymer ?
#
loop_
_entity_poly.entity_id
_entity_poly.type
_entity_poly.pdbx_seq_one_letter_code
_entity_poly.pdbx_strand_id
1 'polypeptide(L)'
;MVILTLNCGSSSAKYQVYDWDQKEVMANGVVERIGAEGSGITHKAKGVKTEVLSPCPTHKEAIELILKEITDSKVGVISDMSVIGAVGHRVLHGGDKFIKSLIVTPEVLDTFRSVIDLGPLHMPANIMGIEAAQKVLPNVPHCAVMDTAWHQTMPESSFMYAVPREWYTKYSARKYGFHGTSFLYTAKRTSVLLGKQPKDTNVIICHIGNGASVCAVKNGKCYDTSMGITPLEGLIMGTRCGDLDPALPFYIMRKTGMSVDEMDKALNKKSGLLGITEQYADRRDIEVATSKGDKLAELSIDMEAYRLKKCIGSYMAALGHVDAIVFTAGVGERSPIIRKRSLEGLEEYGVKIDLQKNEWSFTGNAETCINADDSKVKIFVIPTDEELVMTEDAYALMKGTYDVHTNFTYRFQSPSYENKARKAALEGDLKKRPHIKDIIAKIPVQK
;
A
#
# COMPACT_ATOMS: atom_id res chain seq x y z
N MET A 1 -14.27 4.59 -21.83
CA MET A 1 -12.96 3.92 -22.05
C MET A 1 -12.55 3.25 -20.75
N VAL A 2 -11.98 2.05 -20.83
CA VAL A 2 -11.66 1.24 -19.64
C VAL A 2 -10.16 1.21 -19.39
N ILE A 3 -9.78 1.27 -18.11
CA ILE A 3 -8.42 1.01 -17.65
C ILE A 3 -8.45 -0.26 -16.80
N LEU A 4 -7.57 -1.22 -17.12
CA LEU A 4 -7.37 -2.43 -16.34
C LEU A 4 -6.13 -2.23 -15.45
N THR A 5 -6.24 -2.48 -14.15
CA THR A 5 -5.05 -2.56 -13.29
C THR A 5 -4.78 -3.99 -12.88
N LEU A 6 -3.50 -4.36 -12.80
CA LEU A 6 -3.03 -5.70 -12.44
C LEU A 6 -1.96 -5.60 -11.34
N ASN A 7 -2.09 -6.45 -10.33
CA ASN A 7 -1.12 -6.64 -9.26
C ASN A 7 -0.82 -8.14 -9.14
N CYS A 8 0.25 -8.56 -9.81
CA CYS A 8 0.67 -9.96 -9.89
C CYS A 8 1.69 -10.29 -8.80
N GLY A 9 1.29 -11.10 -7.83
CA GLY A 9 2.19 -11.72 -6.85
C GLY A 9 2.60 -13.13 -7.28
N SER A 10 3.45 -13.79 -6.48
CA SER A 10 4.01 -15.11 -6.82
C SER A 10 2.96 -16.20 -7.11
N SER A 11 1.80 -16.13 -6.45
CA SER A 11 0.71 -17.12 -6.58
C SER A 11 -0.67 -16.50 -6.73
N SER A 12 -0.74 -15.20 -7.07
CA SER A 12 -2.02 -14.51 -7.27
C SER A 12 -1.92 -13.37 -8.29
N ALA A 13 -3.05 -13.02 -8.89
CA ALA A 13 -3.20 -11.85 -9.75
C ALA A 13 -4.47 -11.10 -9.36
N LYS A 14 -4.31 -9.95 -8.71
CA LYS A 14 -5.43 -9.04 -8.38
C LYS A 14 -5.67 -8.08 -9.53
N TYR A 15 -6.92 -7.70 -9.73
CA TYR A 15 -7.27 -6.78 -10.80
C TYR A 15 -8.44 -5.84 -10.44
N GLN A 16 -8.47 -4.70 -11.12
CA GLN A 16 -9.61 -3.78 -11.13
C GLN A 16 -9.91 -3.32 -12.55
N VAL A 17 -11.19 -3.27 -12.90
CA VAL A 17 -11.71 -2.71 -14.15
C VAL A 17 -12.34 -1.37 -13.84
N TYR A 18 -11.78 -0.30 -14.38
CA TYR A 18 -12.21 1.07 -14.12
C TYR A 18 -12.74 1.75 -15.38
N ASP A 19 -13.95 2.30 -15.33
CA ASP A 19 -14.47 3.17 -16.39
C ASP A 19 -13.93 4.59 -16.18
N TRP A 20 -13.04 5.01 -17.08
CA TRP A 20 -12.43 6.32 -17.03
C TRP A 20 -13.41 7.46 -17.30
N ASP A 21 -14.47 7.26 -18.06
CA ASP A 21 -15.40 8.35 -18.39
C ASP A 21 -16.42 8.53 -17.28
N GLN A 22 -16.94 7.40 -16.76
CA GLN A 22 -17.91 7.39 -15.66
C GLN A 22 -17.28 7.56 -14.27
N LYS A 23 -15.96 7.44 -14.15
CA LYS A 23 -15.18 7.53 -12.90
C LYS A 23 -15.60 6.47 -11.87
N GLU A 24 -15.78 5.23 -12.32
CA GLU A 24 -16.30 4.16 -11.48
C GLU A 24 -15.51 2.85 -11.60
N VAL A 25 -15.46 2.12 -10.48
CA VAL A 25 -14.97 0.74 -10.46
C VAL A 25 -16.11 -0.16 -10.94
N MET A 26 -15.94 -0.75 -12.13
CA MET A 26 -16.93 -1.65 -12.71
C MET A 26 -16.85 -3.04 -12.08
N ALA A 27 -15.61 -3.51 -11.88
CA ALA A 27 -15.31 -4.79 -11.27
C ALA A 27 -13.96 -4.78 -10.55
N ASN A 28 -13.82 -5.69 -9.58
CA ASN A 28 -12.53 -6.09 -9.04
C ASN A 28 -12.52 -7.59 -8.76
N GLY A 29 -11.33 -8.16 -8.62
CA GLY A 29 -11.22 -9.57 -8.32
C GLY A 29 -9.79 -10.01 -8.10
N VAL A 30 -9.64 -11.31 -7.87
CA VAL A 30 -8.36 -11.95 -7.66
C VAL A 30 -8.39 -13.37 -8.20
N VAL A 31 -7.36 -13.75 -8.94
CA VAL A 31 -7.02 -15.15 -9.18
C VAL A 31 -6.04 -15.57 -8.10
N GLU A 32 -6.34 -16.65 -7.39
CA GLU A 32 -5.52 -17.19 -6.31
C GLU A 32 -5.00 -18.59 -6.64
N ARG A 33 -3.93 -18.99 -5.93
CA ARG A 33 -3.27 -20.29 -6.04
C ARG A 33 -2.76 -20.61 -7.46
N ILE A 34 -2.29 -19.58 -8.18
CA ILE A 34 -1.62 -19.76 -9.48
C ILE A 34 -0.42 -20.69 -9.30
N GLY A 35 -0.28 -21.68 -10.19
CA GLY A 35 0.75 -22.72 -10.14
C GLY A 35 0.49 -23.84 -9.13
N ALA A 36 -0.69 -23.87 -8.49
CA ALA A 36 -1.06 -24.88 -7.51
C ALA A 36 -2.48 -25.43 -7.74
N GLU A 37 -2.81 -26.55 -7.09
CA GLU A 37 -4.15 -27.12 -7.14
C GLU A 37 -5.19 -26.22 -6.49
N GLY A 38 -6.41 -26.27 -7.02
CA GLY A 38 -7.53 -25.45 -6.55
C GLY A 38 -7.39 -23.97 -6.89
N SER A 39 -6.61 -23.62 -7.92
CA SER A 39 -6.62 -22.27 -8.48
C SER A 39 -8.01 -21.86 -8.95
N GLY A 40 -8.29 -20.58 -8.84
CA GLY A 40 -9.60 -20.04 -9.21
C GLY A 40 -9.65 -18.53 -9.08
N ILE A 41 -10.74 -17.97 -9.57
CA ILE A 41 -11.02 -16.55 -9.57
C ILE A 41 -12.16 -16.24 -8.61
N THR A 42 -11.94 -15.23 -7.76
CA THR A 42 -13.01 -14.50 -7.09
C THR A 42 -13.25 -13.22 -7.85
N HIS A 43 -14.46 -13.03 -8.38
CA HIS A 43 -14.85 -11.86 -9.14
C HIS A 43 -15.98 -11.11 -8.43
N LYS A 44 -15.89 -9.78 -8.42
CA LYS A 44 -16.92 -8.90 -7.87
C LYS A 44 -17.28 -7.84 -8.89
N ALA A 45 -18.53 -7.86 -9.33
CA ALA A 45 -19.08 -6.90 -10.28
C ALA A 45 -20.56 -6.69 -10.00
N LYS A 46 -21.07 -5.48 -10.23
CA LYS A 46 -22.52 -5.18 -10.14
C LYS A 46 -23.16 -5.60 -8.81
N GLY A 47 -22.40 -5.53 -7.70
CA GLY A 47 -22.84 -5.95 -6.37
C GLY A 47 -22.89 -7.47 -6.12
N VAL A 48 -22.49 -8.28 -7.11
CA VAL A 48 -22.45 -9.75 -7.03
C VAL A 48 -21.02 -10.22 -6.86
N LYS A 49 -20.81 -11.24 -6.03
CA LYS A 49 -19.53 -11.97 -5.90
C LYS A 49 -19.70 -13.36 -6.50
N THR A 50 -18.81 -13.74 -7.42
CA THR A 50 -18.69 -15.09 -7.98
C THR A 50 -17.34 -15.70 -7.64
N GLU A 51 -17.33 -17.03 -7.57
CA GLU A 51 -16.12 -17.83 -7.35
C GLU A 51 -16.12 -18.97 -8.35
N VAL A 52 -15.05 -19.08 -9.14
CA VAL A 52 -14.90 -20.10 -10.18
C VAL A 52 -13.55 -20.77 -10.02
N LEU A 53 -13.54 -22.09 -9.79
CA LEU A 53 -12.33 -22.89 -9.84
C LEU A 53 -11.92 -23.09 -11.30
N SER A 54 -10.65 -22.84 -11.60
CA SER A 54 -10.10 -22.99 -12.94
C SER A 54 -8.59 -23.18 -12.86
N PRO A 55 -8.02 -24.25 -13.46
CA PRO A 55 -6.58 -24.48 -13.47
C PRO A 55 -5.81 -23.30 -14.08
N CYS A 56 -4.92 -22.70 -13.30
CA CYS A 56 -4.05 -21.60 -13.70
C CYS A 56 -2.60 -22.00 -13.43
N PRO A 57 -1.95 -22.82 -14.29
CA PRO A 57 -0.58 -23.26 -14.07
C PRO A 57 0.43 -22.11 -14.12
N THR A 58 0.13 -21.04 -14.88
CA THR A 58 0.97 -19.84 -14.95
C THR A 58 0.14 -18.57 -14.87
N HIS A 59 0.81 -17.42 -14.74
CA HIS A 59 0.16 -16.11 -14.82
C HIS A 59 -0.50 -15.86 -16.16
N LYS A 60 -0.08 -16.51 -17.25
CA LYS A 60 -0.75 -16.39 -18.55
C LYS A 60 -2.19 -16.85 -18.46
N GLU A 61 -2.43 -18.08 -18.00
CA GLU A 61 -3.79 -18.62 -17.87
C GLU A 61 -4.61 -17.84 -16.83
N ALA A 62 -3.97 -17.33 -15.78
CA ALA A 62 -4.64 -16.45 -14.81
C ALA A 62 -5.14 -15.14 -15.44
N ILE A 63 -4.31 -14.49 -16.28
CA ILE A 63 -4.73 -13.28 -17.00
C ILE A 63 -5.82 -13.62 -18.03
N GLU A 64 -5.70 -14.72 -18.77
CA GLU A 64 -6.76 -15.18 -19.68
C GLU A 64 -8.08 -15.43 -18.95
N LEU A 65 -8.05 -16.01 -17.75
CA LEU A 65 -9.22 -16.22 -16.90
C LEU A 65 -9.84 -14.89 -16.45
N ILE A 66 -9.03 -13.91 -16.05
CA ILE A 66 -9.52 -12.56 -15.71
C ILE A 66 -10.25 -11.95 -16.90
N LEU A 67 -9.65 -12.02 -18.09
CA LEU A 67 -10.22 -11.43 -19.30
C LEU A 67 -11.50 -12.12 -19.74
N LYS A 68 -11.58 -13.45 -19.60
CA LYS A 68 -12.80 -14.22 -19.80
C LYS A 68 -13.90 -13.79 -18.83
N GLU A 69 -13.60 -13.66 -17.54
CA GLU A 69 -14.60 -13.31 -16.53
C GLU A 69 -15.15 -11.89 -16.74
N ILE A 70 -14.29 -10.91 -17.05
CA ILE A 70 -14.74 -9.52 -17.25
C ILE A 70 -15.51 -9.31 -18.55
N THR A 71 -15.40 -10.22 -19.52
CA THR A 71 -16.15 -10.23 -20.79
C THR A 71 -17.33 -11.19 -20.79
N ASP A 72 -17.54 -11.95 -19.71
CA ASP A 72 -18.62 -12.93 -19.64
C ASP A 72 -20.00 -12.26 -19.75
N SER A 73 -20.91 -12.88 -20.50
CA SER A 73 -22.24 -12.32 -20.77
C SER A 73 -23.13 -12.18 -19.52
N LYS A 74 -22.86 -12.92 -18.45
CA LYS A 74 -23.64 -12.91 -17.20
C LYS A 74 -22.97 -12.09 -16.12
N VAL A 75 -21.68 -12.31 -15.91
CA VAL A 75 -20.93 -11.72 -14.78
C VAL A 75 -20.01 -10.58 -15.19
N GLY A 76 -19.66 -10.50 -16.47
CA GLY A 76 -18.76 -9.50 -17.02
C GLY A 76 -19.28 -8.07 -16.98
N VAL A 77 -18.35 -7.15 -17.20
CA VAL A 77 -18.55 -5.71 -17.13
C VAL A 77 -18.17 -4.98 -18.40
N ILE A 78 -17.44 -5.63 -19.31
CA ILE A 78 -17.13 -5.10 -20.64
C ILE A 78 -17.65 -6.05 -21.71
N SER A 79 -18.07 -5.49 -22.85
CA SER A 79 -18.60 -6.28 -23.97
C SER A 79 -17.50 -6.88 -24.85
N ASP A 80 -16.36 -6.21 -24.94
CA ASP A 80 -15.24 -6.60 -25.79
C ASP A 80 -13.93 -6.01 -25.26
N MET A 81 -12.82 -6.66 -25.58
CA MET A 81 -11.48 -6.30 -25.12
C MET A 81 -10.95 -4.97 -25.70
N SER A 82 -11.46 -4.55 -26.86
CA SER A 82 -11.09 -3.29 -27.52
C SER A 82 -11.42 -2.04 -26.71
N VAL A 83 -12.30 -2.14 -25.70
CA VAL A 83 -12.63 -1.00 -24.83
C VAL A 83 -11.54 -0.70 -23.79
N ILE A 84 -10.61 -1.63 -23.57
CA ILE A 84 -9.46 -1.46 -22.67
C ILE A 84 -8.44 -0.54 -23.37
N GLY A 85 -8.33 0.69 -22.88
CA GLY A 85 -7.43 1.70 -23.45
C GLY A 85 -6.00 1.62 -22.91
N ALA A 86 -5.79 1.14 -21.68
CA ALA A 86 -4.48 0.92 -21.09
C ALA A 86 -4.53 -0.13 -19.98
N VAL A 87 -3.36 -0.73 -19.68
CA VAL A 87 -3.18 -1.62 -18.53
C VAL A 87 -2.13 -1.07 -17.58
N GLY A 88 -2.50 -0.79 -16.32
CA GLY A 88 -1.56 -0.40 -15.26
C GLY A 88 -1.08 -1.61 -14.45
N HIS A 89 0.23 -1.80 -14.34
CA HIS A 89 0.86 -2.90 -13.62
C HIS A 89 1.55 -2.39 -12.37
N ARG A 90 1.22 -2.98 -11.22
CA ARG A 90 2.00 -2.73 -10.01
C ARG A 90 3.31 -3.49 -10.12
N VAL A 91 4.41 -2.78 -9.98
CA VAL A 91 5.76 -3.36 -9.93
C VAL A 91 6.37 -3.02 -8.58
N LEU A 92 6.98 -4.01 -7.91
CA LEU A 92 7.55 -3.76 -6.59
C LEU A 92 8.67 -2.72 -6.68
N HIS A 93 9.61 -2.88 -7.61
CA HIS A 93 10.88 -2.17 -7.58
C HIS A 93 11.24 -1.57 -8.94
N GLY A 94 11.64 -0.30 -8.94
CA GLY A 94 12.17 0.41 -10.12
C GLY A 94 13.68 0.63 -10.15
N GLY A 95 14.42 -0.02 -9.24
CA GLY A 95 15.79 0.35 -8.88
C GLY A 95 15.97 1.86 -8.61
N ASP A 96 17.18 2.34 -8.87
CA ASP A 96 17.50 3.77 -8.99
C ASP A 96 17.25 4.32 -10.41
N LYS A 97 16.71 3.48 -11.31
CA LYS A 97 16.52 3.79 -12.73
C LYS A 97 15.18 4.47 -13.01
N PHE A 98 14.14 4.08 -12.27
CA PHE A 98 12.78 4.55 -12.53
C PHE A 98 12.20 5.34 -11.36
N ILE A 99 12.04 6.64 -11.59
CA ILE A 99 11.54 7.62 -10.61
C ILE A 99 10.08 8.02 -10.79
N LYS A 100 9.43 7.52 -11.85
CA LYS A 100 8.03 7.76 -12.17
C LYS A 100 7.45 6.59 -12.95
N SER A 101 6.13 6.49 -13.01
CA SER A 101 5.43 5.53 -13.84
C SER A 101 5.76 5.73 -15.32
N LEU A 102 5.72 4.65 -16.11
CA LEU A 102 6.19 4.65 -17.49
C LEU A 102 5.49 3.59 -18.34
N ILE A 103 5.50 3.77 -19.66
CA ILE A 103 5.04 2.75 -20.61
C ILE A 103 6.11 1.65 -20.69
N VAL A 104 5.68 0.40 -20.59
CA VAL A 104 6.54 -0.77 -20.66
C VAL A 104 6.97 -0.99 -22.12
N THR A 105 8.27 -0.91 -22.34
CA THR A 105 8.96 -1.32 -23.57
C THR A 105 9.84 -2.55 -23.30
N PRO A 106 10.43 -3.19 -24.34
CA PRO A 106 11.42 -4.25 -24.12
C PRO A 106 12.60 -3.82 -23.22
N GLU A 107 13.10 -2.59 -23.39
CA GLU A 107 14.21 -2.04 -22.60
C GLU A 107 13.83 -1.85 -21.12
N VAL A 108 12.57 -1.51 -20.86
CA VAL A 108 12.02 -1.43 -19.50
C VAL A 108 12.00 -2.81 -18.85
N LEU A 109 11.56 -3.84 -19.58
CA LEU A 109 11.55 -5.21 -19.06
C LEU A 109 12.97 -5.70 -18.78
N ASP A 110 13.94 -5.41 -19.66
CA ASP A 110 15.35 -5.72 -19.41
C ASP A 110 15.89 -5.02 -18.17
N THR A 111 15.50 -3.76 -17.96
CA THR A 111 15.86 -3.03 -16.74
C THR A 111 15.24 -3.69 -15.51
N PHE A 112 13.96 -4.10 -15.54
CA PHE A 112 13.35 -4.84 -14.43
C PHE A 112 14.05 -6.17 -14.15
N ARG A 113 14.47 -6.90 -15.19
CA ARG A 113 15.25 -8.14 -15.04
C ARG A 113 16.60 -7.87 -14.36
N SER A 114 17.25 -6.74 -14.65
CA SER A 114 18.53 -6.37 -14.07
C SER A 114 18.48 -6.05 -12.56
N VAL A 115 17.30 -5.79 -12.01
CA VAL A 115 17.09 -5.44 -10.58
C VAL A 115 16.25 -6.47 -9.82
N ILE A 116 16.14 -7.70 -10.33
CA ILE A 116 15.41 -8.80 -9.67
C ILE A 116 15.98 -9.10 -8.29
N ASP A 117 17.28 -8.96 -8.10
CA ASP A 117 18.00 -9.16 -6.84
C ASP A 117 17.54 -8.23 -5.71
N LEU A 118 17.01 -7.04 -6.04
CA LEU A 118 16.40 -6.12 -5.07
C LEU A 118 15.01 -6.58 -4.59
N GLY A 119 14.38 -7.53 -5.29
CA GLY A 119 13.04 -8.03 -4.95
C GLY A 119 12.76 -9.45 -5.45
N PRO A 120 13.57 -10.46 -5.05
CA PRO A 120 13.56 -11.80 -5.67
C PRO A 120 12.23 -12.55 -5.51
N LEU A 121 11.47 -12.26 -4.44
CA LEU A 121 10.17 -12.89 -4.18
C LEU A 121 9.00 -12.23 -4.95
N HIS A 122 9.23 -11.12 -5.63
CA HIS A 122 8.17 -10.24 -6.15
C HIS A 122 8.39 -9.83 -7.60
N MET A 123 9.59 -9.35 -7.93
CA MET A 123 9.93 -8.88 -9.28
C MET A 123 9.68 -9.93 -10.38
N PRO A 124 10.04 -11.22 -10.20
CA PRO A 124 9.75 -12.23 -11.22
C PRO A 124 8.25 -12.35 -11.55
N ALA A 125 7.38 -12.29 -10.53
CA ALA A 125 5.94 -12.36 -10.72
C ALA A 125 5.36 -11.10 -11.37
N ASN A 126 5.92 -9.93 -11.06
CA ASN A 126 5.53 -8.68 -11.72
C ASN A 126 5.88 -8.73 -13.22
N ILE A 127 7.11 -9.14 -13.57
CA ILE A 127 7.56 -9.29 -14.96
C ILE A 127 6.70 -10.30 -15.71
N MET A 128 6.47 -11.48 -15.12
CA MET A 128 5.64 -12.52 -15.73
C MET A 128 4.21 -12.04 -15.98
N GLY A 129 3.63 -11.30 -15.03
CA GLY A 129 2.30 -10.70 -15.18
C GLY A 129 2.22 -9.69 -16.33
N ILE A 130 3.24 -8.85 -16.47
CA ILE A 130 3.34 -7.87 -17.56
C ILE A 130 3.44 -8.59 -18.92
N GLU A 131 4.34 -9.55 -19.06
CA GLU A 131 4.55 -10.31 -20.29
C GLU A 131 3.31 -11.13 -20.68
N ALA A 132 2.68 -11.77 -19.69
CA ALA A 132 1.43 -12.50 -19.88
C ALA A 132 0.34 -11.56 -20.42
N ALA A 133 0.16 -10.40 -19.79
CA ALA A 133 -0.85 -9.46 -20.22
C ALA A 133 -0.54 -8.87 -21.61
N GLN A 134 0.72 -8.58 -21.94
CA GLN A 134 1.11 -8.11 -23.28
C GLN A 134 0.84 -9.14 -24.38
N LYS A 135 0.93 -10.44 -24.06
CA LYS A 135 0.57 -11.51 -25.03
C LYS A 135 -0.93 -11.53 -25.33
N VAL A 136 -1.77 -11.23 -24.34
CA VAL A 136 -3.23 -11.26 -24.51
C VAL A 136 -3.79 -9.93 -25.00
N LEU A 137 -3.13 -8.81 -24.69
CA LEU A 137 -3.51 -7.44 -25.06
C LEU A 137 -2.38 -6.72 -25.83
N PRO A 138 -1.91 -7.24 -26.98
CA PRO A 138 -0.69 -6.75 -27.64
C PRO A 138 -0.77 -5.32 -28.17
N ASN A 139 -1.99 -4.82 -28.43
CA ASN A 139 -2.21 -3.48 -29.01
C ASN A 139 -2.55 -2.42 -27.95
N VAL A 140 -2.57 -2.79 -26.66
CA VAL A 140 -2.89 -1.88 -25.56
C VAL A 140 -1.58 -1.41 -24.93
N PRO A 141 -1.40 -0.13 -24.56
CA PRO A 141 -0.24 0.29 -23.79
C PRO A 141 -0.26 -0.30 -22.38
N HIS A 142 0.83 -0.99 -22.02
CA HIS A 142 1.09 -1.48 -20.68
C HIS A 142 1.94 -0.44 -19.94
N CYS A 143 1.52 -0.04 -18.75
CA CYS A 143 2.21 0.95 -17.94
C CYS A 143 2.68 0.30 -16.64
N ALA A 144 3.91 0.55 -16.22
CA ALA A 144 4.44 0.09 -14.94
C ALA A 144 4.37 1.23 -13.91
N VAL A 145 3.88 0.91 -12.72
CA VAL A 145 3.75 1.80 -11.57
C VAL A 145 4.52 1.17 -10.41
N MET A 146 5.68 1.74 -10.08
CA MET A 146 6.60 1.15 -9.11
C MET A 146 6.31 1.63 -7.69
N ASP A 147 6.25 0.72 -6.72
CA ASP A 147 6.08 1.09 -5.30
C ASP A 147 7.24 1.98 -4.80
N THR A 148 8.41 1.90 -5.42
CA THR A 148 9.61 2.67 -5.06
C THR A 148 9.64 4.09 -5.64
N ALA A 149 8.78 4.42 -6.62
CA ALA A 149 8.89 5.67 -7.37
C ALA A 149 8.65 6.93 -6.51
N TRP A 150 7.63 6.88 -5.65
CA TRP A 150 7.29 7.96 -4.71
C TRP A 150 8.47 8.37 -3.80
N HIS A 151 9.30 7.41 -3.46
CA HIS A 151 10.40 7.57 -2.49
C HIS A 151 11.67 8.14 -3.12
N GLN A 152 11.74 8.29 -4.43
CA GLN A 152 12.94 8.78 -5.13
C GLN A 152 13.26 10.25 -4.84
N THR A 153 12.37 10.96 -4.12
CA THR A 153 12.64 12.31 -3.61
C THR A 153 13.41 12.35 -2.30
N MET A 154 13.66 11.20 -1.63
CA MET A 154 14.43 11.15 -0.39
C MET A 154 15.84 11.75 -0.60
N PRO A 155 16.32 12.61 0.30
CA PRO A 155 17.70 13.11 0.28
C PRO A 155 18.68 12.01 0.71
N GLU A 156 19.97 12.18 0.35
CA GLU A 156 21.05 11.24 0.73
C GLU A 156 21.07 10.95 2.23
N SER A 157 20.78 11.96 3.07
CA SER A 157 20.71 11.82 4.53
C SER A 157 19.69 10.78 5.01
N SER A 158 18.66 10.48 4.22
CA SER A 158 17.60 9.53 4.59
C SER A 158 17.76 8.18 3.91
N PHE A 159 18.34 8.13 2.70
CA PHE A 159 18.43 6.88 1.94
C PHE A 159 19.76 6.16 2.03
N MET A 160 20.84 6.85 2.40
CA MET A 160 22.16 6.24 2.52
C MET A 160 22.27 5.45 3.81
N TYR A 161 22.73 4.21 3.71
CA TYR A 161 23.14 3.43 4.88
C TYR A 161 24.57 3.80 5.30
N ALA A 162 24.84 3.79 6.61
CA ALA A 162 26.19 4.00 7.18
C ALA A 162 27.03 2.71 7.10
N VAL A 163 27.30 2.27 5.87
CA VAL A 163 28.03 1.04 5.50
C VAL A 163 29.11 1.39 4.46
N PRO A 164 30.01 0.47 4.06
CA PRO A 164 31.02 0.76 3.04
C PRO A 164 30.41 1.41 1.80
N ARG A 165 30.93 2.58 1.40
CA ARG A 165 30.40 3.39 0.28
C ARG A 165 30.31 2.60 -1.02
N GLU A 166 31.23 1.65 -1.20
CA GLU A 166 31.27 0.74 -2.34
C GLU A 166 29.95 0.00 -2.58
N TRP A 167 29.22 -0.37 -1.51
CA TRP A 167 27.97 -1.11 -1.65
C TRP A 167 26.89 -0.29 -2.34
N TYR A 168 26.85 1.02 -2.06
CA TYR A 168 25.99 1.93 -2.81
C TYR A 168 26.49 2.10 -4.25
N THR A 169 27.77 2.41 -4.45
CA THR A 169 28.27 2.75 -5.80
C THR A 169 28.27 1.57 -6.78
N LYS A 170 28.41 0.33 -6.28
CA LYS A 170 28.47 -0.88 -7.12
C LYS A 170 27.16 -1.66 -7.18
N TYR A 171 26.38 -1.69 -6.09
CA TYR A 171 25.18 -2.53 -5.99
C TYR A 171 23.91 -1.71 -5.74
N SER A 172 24.00 -0.37 -5.79
CA SER A 172 22.90 0.53 -5.47
C SER A 172 22.22 0.18 -4.13
N ALA A 173 23.02 -0.23 -3.13
CA ALA A 173 22.53 -0.54 -1.79
C ALA A 173 22.15 0.76 -1.06
N ARG A 174 20.85 1.06 -1.10
CA ARG A 174 20.22 2.23 -0.47
C ARG A 174 18.83 1.88 0.00
N LYS A 175 18.25 2.75 0.83
CA LYS A 175 16.82 2.75 1.08
C LYS A 175 16.06 3.09 -0.21
N TYR A 176 15.09 2.25 -0.55
CA TYR A 176 14.16 2.48 -1.65
C TYR A 176 12.76 2.77 -1.14
N GLY A 177 12.29 2.03 -0.13
CA GLY A 177 10.93 2.15 0.40
C GLY A 177 9.85 1.59 -0.54
N PHE A 178 8.72 1.20 0.04
CA PHE A 178 7.60 0.60 -0.70
C PHE A 178 6.26 1.23 -0.28
N HIS A 179 5.13 0.71 -0.77
CA HIS A 179 3.79 1.30 -0.61
C HIS A 179 3.70 2.74 -1.16
N GLY A 180 4.53 3.09 -2.15
CA GLY A 180 4.63 4.46 -2.68
C GLY A 180 3.32 4.99 -3.27
N THR A 181 2.54 4.16 -3.96
CA THR A 181 1.21 4.51 -4.48
C THR A 181 0.24 4.88 -3.36
N SER A 182 0.26 4.12 -2.26
CA SER A 182 -0.57 4.39 -1.08
C SER A 182 -0.18 5.71 -0.41
N PHE A 183 1.12 5.95 -0.23
CA PHE A 183 1.64 7.19 0.33
C PHE A 183 1.33 8.39 -0.56
N LEU A 184 1.48 8.26 -1.88
CA LEU A 184 1.12 9.29 -2.83
C LEU A 184 -0.35 9.67 -2.69
N TYR A 185 -1.26 8.68 -2.76
CA TYR A 185 -2.70 8.93 -2.65
C TYR A 185 -3.03 9.66 -1.35
N THR A 186 -2.59 9.10 -0.23
CA THR A 186 -2.95 9.61 1.10
C THR A 186 -2.29 10.95 1.42
N ALA A 187 -1.05 11.22 0.96
CA ALA A 187 -0.41 12.53 1.11
C ALA A 187 -1.21 13.63 0.40
N LYS A 188 -1.63 13.37 -0.84
CA LYS A 188 -2.41 14.29 -1.65
C LYS A 188 -3.83 14.48 -1.12
N ARG A 189 -4.48 13.41 -0.64
CA ARG A 189 -5.78 13.53 0.05
C ARG A 189 -5.67 14.36 1.33
N THR A 190 -4.61 14.12 2.10
CA THR A 190 -4.38 14.87 3.35
C THR A 190 -4.20 16.36 3.10
N SER A 191 -3.52 16.78 2.03
CA SER A 191 -3.41 18.21 1.71
C SER A 191 -4.76 18.86 1.44
N VAL A 192 -5.68 18.16 0.77
CA VAL A 192 -7.06 18.63 0.56
C VAL A 192 -7.80 18.76 1.89
N LEU A 193 -7.73 17.75 2.77
CA LEU A 193 -8.36 17.80 4.09
C LEU A 193 -7.77 18.87 5.02
N LEU A 194 -6.51 19.27 4.80
CA LEU A 194 -5.88 20.40 5.48
C LEU A 194 -6.21 21.75 4.85
N GLY A 195 -6.84 21.79 3.68
CA GLY A 195 -7.07 23.03 2.93
C GLY A 195 -5.77 23.68 2.40
N LYS A 196 -4.73 22.87 2.15
CA LYS A 196 -3.39 23.31 1.75
C LYS A 196 -2.99 22.74 0.39
N GLN A 197 -2.06 23.40 -0.29
CA GLN A 197 -1.39 22.78 -1.44
C GLN A 197 -0.44 21.67 -0.96
N PRO A 198 -0.21 20.61 -1.75
CA PRO A 198 0.68 19.52 -1.35
C PRO A 198 2.08 19.99 -0.92
N LYS A 199 2.65 20.99 -1.61
CA LYS A 199 3.98 21.52 -1.31
C LYS A 199 4.09 22.23 0.05
N ASP A 200 2.94 22.56 0.66
CA ASP A 200 2.85 23.31 1.92
C ASP A 200 2.44 22.40 3.09
N THR A 201 2.56 21.07 2.94
CA THR A 201 2.24 20.09 3.98
C THR A 201 3.43 19.25 4.42
N ASN A 202 3.50 19.01 5.73
CA ASN A 202 4.34 18.01 6.36
C ASN A 202 3.48 16.96 7.06
N VAL A 203 3.56 15.70 6.63
CA VAL A 203 2.63 14.65 7.05
C VAL A 203 3.40 13.38 7.41
N ILE A 204 2.98 12.69 8.46
CA ILE A 204 3.45 11.34 8.77
C ILE A 204 2.33 10.37 8.39
N ILE A 205 2.60 9.44 7.48
CA ILE A 205 1.60 8.50 6.98
C ILE A 205 1.96 7.09 7.45
N CYS A 206 1.06 6.48 8.19
CA CYS A 206 1.14 5.14 8.73
C CYS A 206 0.29 4.18 7.86
N HIS A 207 0.92 3.55 6.88
CA HIS A 207 0.30 2.46 6.10
C HIS A 207 0.42 1.16 6.90
N ILE A 208 -0.65 0.75 7.58
CA ILE A 208 -0.65 -0.43 8.45
C ILE A 208 -1.57 -1.50 7.86
N GLY A 209 -0.96 -2.51 7.26
CA GLY A 209 -1.62 -3.71 6.77
C GLY A 209 -0.86 -4.96 7.20
N ASN A 210 -0.96 -6.03 6.40
CA ASN A 210 -0.15 -7.23 6.66
C ASN A 210 1.35 -6.92 6.52
N GLY A 211 1.72 -6.15 5.50
CA GLY A 211 2.94 -5.34 5.48
C GLY A 211 2.64 -3.95 6.03
N ALA A 212 3.58 -3.36 6.77
CA ALA A 212 3.36 -2.07 7.41
C ALA A 212 4.59 -1.16 7.22
N SER A 213 4.35 0.11 6.93
CA SER A 213 5.41 1.11 6.80
C SER A 213 4.91 2.50 7.15
N VAL A 214 5.84 3.37 7.57
CA VAL A 214 5.58 4.79 7.79
C VAL A 214 6.35 5.62 6.78
N CYS A 215 5.77 6.69 6.27
CA CYS A 215 6.44 7.68 5.43
C CYS A 215 6.39 9.06 6.07
N ALA A 216 7.54 9.73 6.16
CA ALA A 216 7.65 11.15 6.45
C ALA A 216 7.56 11.92 5.13
N VAL A 217 6.53 12.74 4.99
CA VAL A 217 6.32 13.62 3.85
C VAL A 217 6.69 15.03 4.26
N LYS A 218 7.65 15.65 3.56
CA LYS A 218 8.10 17.03 3.77
C LYS A 218 7.81 17.85 2.53
N ASN A 219 7.07 18.94 2.68
CA ASN A 219 6.67 19.81 1.57
C ASN A 219 6.08 19.01 0.39
N GLY A 220 5.21 18.04 0.69
CA GLY A 220 4.53 17.21 -0.30
C GLY A 220 5.38 16.15 -1.01
N LYS A 221 6.62 15.91 -0.57
CA LYS A 221 7.53 14.91 -1.14
C LYS A 221 7.96 13.91 -0.07
N CYS A 222 8.27 12.67 -0.46
CA CYS A 222 8.87 11.71 0.45
C CYS A 222 10.21 12.25 0.95
N TYR A 223 10.37 12.30 2.27
CA TYR A 223 11.60 12.71 2.96
C TYR A 223 12.29 11.53 3.62
N ASP A 224 11.53 10.61 4.19
CA ASP A 224 12.01 9.34 4.74
C ASP A 224 10.88 8.30 4.76
N THR A 225 11.22 7.02 4.85
CA THR A 225 10.29 5.90 4.92
C THR A 225 10.88 4.76 5.73
N SER A 226 10.03 3.99 6.40
CA SER A 226 10.51 2.98 7.36
C SER A 226 11.05 1.73 6.68
N MET A 227 10.59 1.43 5.47
CA MET A 227 11.10 0.30 4.70
C MET A 227 12.40 0.65 3.98
N GLY A 228 13.21 -0.38 3.77
CA GLY A 228 14.61 -0.27 3.39
C GLY A 228 14.88 -0.49 1.91
N ILE A 229 15.99 -1.17 1.66
CA ILE A 229 16.28 -1.82 0.38
C ILE A 229 15.26 -2.91 0.04
N THR A 230 14.72 -3.59 1.06
CA THR A 230 13.62 -4.56 0.93
C THR A 230 12.45 -4.19 1.84
N PRO A 231 11.26 -4.79 1.63
CA PRO A 231 10.10 -4.58 2.51
C PRO A 231 10.25 -5.18 3.94
N LEU A 232 11.46 -5.57 4.36
CA LEU A 232 11.73 -6.20 5.66
C LEU A 232 11.98 -5.17 6.78
N GLU A 233 12.68 -4.06 6.48
CA GLU A 233 13.04 -3.01 7.45
C GLU A 233 11.81 -2.28 8.01
N GLY A 234 11.94 -1.75 9.23
CA GLY A 234 11.01 -0.83 9.86
C GLY A 234 10.10 -1.49 10.89
N LEU A 235 8.79 -1.43 10.63
CA LEU A 235 7.77 -1.85 11.58
C LEU A 235 7.71 -3.38 11.76
N ILE A 236 7.14 -3.80 12.89
CA ILE A 236 6.68 -5.19 13.05
C ILE A 236 5.51 -5.40 12.09
N MET A 237 5.52 -6.53 11.39
CA MET A 237 4.50 -6.87 10.39
C MET A 237 3.88 -8.24 10.70
N GLY A 238 2.96 -8.71 9.86
CA GLY A 238 2.29 -10.00 10.10
C GLY A 238 3.28 -11.17 10.23
N THR A 239 4.23 -11.28 9.29
CA THR A 239 5.24 -12.36 9.27
C THR A 239 6.69 -11.88 9.16
N ARG A 240 6.90 -10.56 9.02
CA ARG A 240 8.22 -9.94 8.86
C ARG A 240 8.69 -9.33 10.17
N CYS A 241 9.98 -9.46 10.47
CA CYS A 241 10.55 -9.01 11.74
C CYS A 241 10.56 -7.49 11.95
N GLY A 242 10.68 -6.69 10.88
CA GLY A 242 11.00 -5.27 11.02
C GLY A 242 12.46 -5.07 11.44
N ASP A 243 12.73 -3.94 12.08
CA ASP A 243 14.06 -3.60 12.56
C ASP A 243 14.57 -4.55 13.65
N LEU A 244 15.80 -5.03 13.49
CA LEU A 244 16.54 -5.83 14.46
C LEU A 244 17.96 -5.28 14.61
N ASP A 245 18.67 -5.75 15.62
CA ASP A 245 20.13 -5.62 15.66
C ASP A 245 20.75 -6.33 14.44
N PRO A 246 21.58 -5.66 13.61
CA PRO A 246 22.24 -6.28 12.47
C PRO A 246 23.09 -7.52 12.81
N ALA A 247 23.56 -7.66 14.06
CA ALA A 247 24.34 -8.82 14.50
C ALA A 247 23.47 -10.05 14.84
N LEU A 248 22.17 -9.86 15.09
CA LEU A 248 21.28 -10.94 15.54
C LEU A 248 21.14 -12.07 14.52
N PRO A 249 20.87 -11.84 13.21
CA PRO A 249 20.77 -12.91 12.24
C PRO A 249 22.04 -13.77 12.18
N PHE A 250 23.23 -13.14 12.16
CA PHE A 250 24.50 -13.85 12.14
C PHE A 250 24.75 -14.64 13.43
N TYR A 251 24.34 -14.11 14.58
CA TYR A 251 24.41 -14.84 15.85
C TYR A 251 23.57 -16.11 15.79
N ILE A 252 22.32 -16.02 15.33
CA ILE A 252 21.43 -17.18 15.21
C ILE A 252 21.95 -18.19 14.20
N MET A 253 22.37 -17.75 13.00
CA MET A 253 22.96 -18.63 11.99
C MET A 253 24.15 -19.44 12.54
N ARG A 254 25.04 -18.80 13.30
CA ARG A 254 26.18 -19.51 13.95
C ARG A 254 25.74 -20.53 14.99
N LYS A 255 24.57 -20.34 15.63
CA LYS A 255 24.04 -21.26 16.65
C LYS A 255 23.25 -22.41 16.05
N THR A 256 22.55 -22.19 14.95
CA THR A 256 21.62 -23.17 14.36
C THR A 256 22.19 -23.85 13.12
N GLY A 257 23.25 -23.31 12.52
CA GLY A 257 23.77 -23.75 11.23
C GLY A 257 22.91 -23.34 10.04
N MET A 258 21.91 -22.46 10.23
CA MET A 258 21.05 -21.98 9.15
C MET A 258 21.86 -21.30 8.04
N SER A 259 21.51 -21.63 6.80
CA SER A 259 21.96 -20.92 5.61
C SER A 259 21.39 -19.50 5.53
N VAL A 260 21.95 -18.70 4.61
CA VAL A 260 21.47 -17.33 4.33
C VAL A 260 19.99 -17.37 3.89
N ASP A 261 19.62 -18.29 3.00
CA ASP A 261 18.25 -18.40 2.49
C ASP A 261 17.26 -18.84 3.57
N GLU A 262 17.66 -19.74 4.47
CA GLU A 262 16.82 -20.14 5.60
C GLU A 262 16.60 -18.98 6.57
N MET A 263 17.64 -18.16 6.81
CA MET A 263 17.55 -16.98 7.64
C MET A 263 16.66 -15.91 7.00
N ASP A 264 16.85 -15.59 5.71
CA ASP A 264 16.00 -14.64 4.99
C ASP A 264 14.52 -15.07 5.02
N LYS A 265 14.26 -16.37 4.78
CA LYS A 265 12.91 -16.95 4.88
C LYS A 265 12.36 -16.86 6.30
N ALA A 266 13.17 -17.11 7.34
CA ALA A 266 12.73 -17.00 8.72
C ALA A 266 12.34 -15.55 9.09
N LEU A 267 13.16 -14.57 8.70
CA LEU A 267 12.90 -13.15 8.94
C LEU A 267 11.69 -12.62 8.16
N ASN A 268 11.42 -13.15 6.96
CA ASN A 268 10.29 -12.72 6.13
C ASN A 268 8.96 -13.46 6.40
N LYS A 269 9.01 -14.73 6.81
CA LYS A 269 7.83 -15.62 6.82
C LYS A 269 7.52 -16.25 8.18
N LYS A 270 8.46 -16.24 9.14
CA LYS A 270 8.31 -16.88 10.45
C LYS A 270 8.51 -15.91 11.62
N SER A 271 8.59 -14.62 11.35
CA SER A 271 8.85 -13.57 12.34
C SER A 271 7.62 -12.68 12.51
N GLY A 272 7.80 -11.46 13.03
CA GLY A 272 6.71 -10.51 13.21
C GLY A 272 5.68 -11.00 14.22
N LEU A 273 4.42 -10.64 14.02
CA LEU A 273 3.32 -11.05 14.89
C LEU A 273 3.18 -12.58 14.96
N LEU A 274 3.38 -13.27 13.84
CA LEU A 274 3.38 -14.73 13.81
C LEU A 274 4.47 -15.32 14.69
N GLY A 275 5.68 -14.75 14.66
CA GLY A 275 6.79 -15.20 15.48
C GLY A 275 6.59 -14.92 16.98
N ILE A 276 5.93 -13.81 17.33
CA ILE A 276 5.66 -13.43 18.73
C ILE A 276 4.53 -14.28 19.33
N THR A 277 3.46 -14.48 18.56
CA THR A 277 2.26 -15.20 19.02
C THR A 277 2.33 -16.71 18.79
N GLU A 278 3.33 -17.16 18.03
CA GLU A 278 3.51 -18.54 17.57
C GLU A 278 2.36 -19.10 16.69
N GLN A 279 1.31 -18.31 16.45
CA GLN A 279 0.07 -18.78 15.84
C GLN A 279 -0.57 -17.79 14.86
N TYR A 280 -0.55 -16.49 15.16
CA TYR A 280 -1.39 -15.50 14.48
C TYR A 280 -0.57 -14.45 13.74
N ALA A 281 -0.86 -14.26 12.45
CA ALA A 281 -0.35 -13.12 11.66
C ALA A 281 -1.41 -12.02 11.45
N ASP A 282 -2.69 -12.38 11.58
CA ASP A 282 -3.83 -11.48 11.38
C ASP A 282 -4.20 -10.77 12.68
N ARG A 283 -4.27 -9.44 12.67
CA ARG A 283 -4.57 -8.63 13.86
C ARG A 283 -5.97 -8.92 14.42
N ARG A 284 -6.92 -9.36 13.59
CA ARG A 284 -8.27 -9.70 14.06
C ARG A 284 -8.25 -10.92 14.97
N ASP A 285 -7.47 -11.94 14.61
CA ASP A 285 -7.31 -13.14 15.43
C ASP A 285 -6.55 -12.81 16.73
N ILE A 286 -5.55 -11.94 16.64
CA ILE A 286 -4.79 -11.44 17.80
C ILE A 286 -5.72 -10.68 18.76
N GLU A 287 -6.55 -9.75 18.27
CA GLU A 287 -7.50 -9.00 19.11
C GLU A 287 -8.49 -9.95 19.82
N VAL A 288 -8.97 -10.98 19.12
CA VAL A 288 -9.82 -12.02 19.73
C VAL A 288 -9.05 -12.82 20.78
N ALA A 289 -7.80 -13.22 20.52
CA ALA A 289 -6.97 -13.95 21.48
C ALA A 289 -6.67 -13.11 22.73
N THR A 290 -6.33 -11.84 22.56
CA THR A 290 -6.12 -10.88 23.65
C THR A 290 -7.38 -10.76 24.53
N SER A 291 -8.58 -10.67 23.93
CA SER A 291 -9.85 -10.62 24.68
C SER A 291 -10.13 -11.88 25.51
N LYS A 292 -9.51 -13.01 25.14
CA LYS A 292 -9.56 -14.29 25.87
C LYS A 292 -8.43 -14.45 26.89
N GLY A 293 -7.58 -13.43 27.06
CA GLY A 293 -6.50 -13.39 28.05
C GLY A 293 -5.16 -13.95 27.56
N ASP A 294 -4.97 -14.16 26.26
CA ASP A 294 -3.69 -14.59 25.69
C ASP A 294 -2.62 -13.49 25.89
N LYS A 295 -1.54 -13.85 26.59
CA LYS A 295 -0.46 -12.93 26.95
C LYS A 295 0.49 -12.64 25.80
N LEU A 296 0.71 -13.59 24.88
CA LEU A 296 1.55 -13.38 23.71
C LEU A 296 0.82 -12.51 22.68
N ALA A 297 -0.50 -12.70 22.53
CA ALA A 297 -1.32 -11.81 21.72
C ALA A 297 -1.26 -10.36 22.21
N GLU A 298 -1.45 -10.14 23.52
CA GLU A 298 -1.34 -8.80 24.12
C GLU A 298 0.06 -8.19 23.95
N LEU A 299 1.11 -8.98 24.22
CA LEU A 299 2.50 -8.55 24.00
C LEU A 299 2.74 -8.15 22.54
N SER A 300 2.17 -8.86 21.58
CA SER A 300 2.35 -8.56 20.16
C SER A 300 1.76 -7.20 19.78
N ILE A 301 0.60 -6.84 20.34
CA ILE A 301 -0.04 -5.53 20.16
C ILE A 301 0.84 -4.43 20.77
N ASP A 302 1.35 -4.65 21.99
CA ASP A 302 2.22 -3.69 22.67
C ASP A 302 3.51 -3.44 21.90
N MET A 303 4.16 -4.49 21.41
CA MET A 303 5.37 -4.39 20.60
C MET A 303 5.12 -3.66 19.28
N GLU A 304 4.04 -3.99 18.56
CA GLU A 304 3.66 -3.34 17.30
C GLU A 304 3.38 -1.84 17.51
N ALA A 305 2.55 -1.51 18.49
CA ALA A 305 2.19 -0.12 18.80
C ALA A 305 3.40 0.69 19.28
N TYR A 306 4.28 0.09 20.09
CA TYR A 306 5.51 0.73 20.54
C TYR A 306 6.48 1.03 19.39
N ARG A 307 6.69 0.08 18.47
CA ARG A 307 7.55 0.30 17.29
C ARG A 307 6.97 1.40 16.40
N LEU A 308 5.66 1.42 16.21
CA LEU A 308 4.98 2.47 15.45
C LEU A 308 5.13 3.84 16.12
N LYS A 309 4.90 3.93 17.44
CA LYS A 309 5.08 5.16 18.22
C LYS A 309 6.49 5.73 18.08
N LYS A 310 7.52 4.88 18.22
CA LYS A 310 8.92 5.29 18.02
C LYS A 310 9.16 5.85 16.62
N CYS A 311 8.61 5.19 15.59
CA CYS A 311 8.76 5.64 14.20
C CYS A 311 8.07 6.99 13.97
N ILE A 312 6.85 7.18 14.49
CA ILE A 312 6.15 8.47 14.48
C ILE A 312 7.00 9.53 15.17
N GLY A 313 7.50 9.28 16.37
CA GLY A 313 8.36 10.21 17.10
C GLY A 313 9.63 10.59 16.33
N SER A 314 10.32 9.61 15.71
CA SER A 314 11.50 9.89 14.88
C SER A 314 11.17 10.77 13.68
N TYR A 315 10.00 10.60 13.06
CA TYR A 315 9.59 11.40 11.92
C TYR A 315 9.03 12.76 12.30
N MET A 316 8.44 12.90 13.49
CA MET A 316 8.14 14.22 14.06
C MET A 316 9.44 15.01 14.24
N ALA A 317 10.48 14.39 14.79
CA ALA A 317 11.79 15.02 14.93
C ALA A 317 12.43 15.36 13.56
N ALA A 318 12.34 14.45 12.58
CA ALA A 318 12.91 14.65 11.25
C ALA A 318 12.21 15.77 10.45
N LEU A 319 10.90 15.94 10.62
CA LEU A 319 10.11 16.97 9.94
C LEU A 319 10.14 18.31 10.68
N GLY A 320 10.29 18.31 12.01
CA GLY A 320 10.26 19.49 12.88
C GLY A 320 8.84 20.04 13.10
N HIS A 321 8.13 20.34 12.00
CA HIS A 321 6.71 20.69 12.00
C HIS A 321 5.89 19.61 11.32
N VAL A 322 4.81 19.14 11.96
CA VAL A 322 3.90 18.12 11.43
C VAL A 322 2.49 18.67 11.43
N ASP A 323 1.87 18.71 10.25
CA ASP A 323 0.47 19.14 10.10
C ASP A 323 -0.51 18.02 10.45
N ALA A 324 -0.18 16.79 10.06
CA ALA A 324 -1.05 15.64 10.26
C ALA A 324 -0.31 14.31 10.43
N ILE A 325 -0.93 13.40 11.19
CA ILE A 325 -0.64 11.96 11.20
C ILE A 325 -1.82 11.25 10.53
N VAL A 326 -1.53 10.34 9.61
CA VAL A 326 -2.54 9.64 8.80
C VAL A 326 -2.42 8.15 9.03
N PHE A 327 -3.52 7.48 9.35
CA PHE A 327 -3.60 6.02 9.33
C PHE A 327 -4.33 5.54 8.09
N THR A 328 -3.78 4.52 7.44
CA THR A 328 -4.32 3.96 6.20
C THR A 328 -4.04 2.46 6.11
N ALA A 329 -4.57 1.82 5.06
CA ALA A 329 -4.56 0.38 4.84
C ALA A 329 -5.37 -0.41 5.87
N GLY A 330 -5.47 -1.72 5.67
CA GLY A 330 -6.45 -2.58 6.34
C GLY A 330 -6.53 -2.43 7.86
N VAL A 331 -5.39 -2.46 8.56
CA VAL A 331 -5.31 -2.32 10.02
C VAL A 331 -5.39 -0.86 10.44
N GLY A 332 -4.71 0.06 9.74
CA GLY A 332 -4.76 1.49 10.05
C GLY A 332 -6.17 2.06 9.96
N GLU A 333 -6.98 1.56 9.03
CA GLU A 333 -8.40 1.92 8.87
C GLU A 333 -9.31 1.33 9.96
N ARG A 334 -9.01 0.11 10.44
CA ARG A 334 -9.96 -0.71 11.22
C ARG A 334 -9.47 -1.19 12.58
N SER A 335 -8.35 -0.70 13.10
CA SER A 335 -7.88 -1.06 14.45
C SER A 335 -7.74 0.18 15.33
N PRO A 336 -8.82 0.59 16.02
CA PRO A 336 -8.78 1.67 17.01
C PRO A 336 -7.72 1.45 18.09
N ILE A 337 -7.50 0.19 18.50
CA ILE A 337 -6.53 -0.17 19.55
C ILE A 337 -5.09 0.15 19.10
N ILE A 338 -4.69 -0.21 17.88
CA ILE A 338 -3.36 0.10 17.35
C ILE A 338 -3.16 1.61 17.23
N ARG A 339 -4.15 2.35 16.71
CA ARG A 339 -4.09 3.82 16.63
C ARG A 339 -3.95 4.46 18.00
N LYS A 340 -4.76 4.04 18.97
CA LYS A 340 -4.70 4.54 20.35
C LYS A 340 -3.32 4.29 20.97
N ARG A 341 -2.88 3.03 21.02
CA ARG A 341 -1.63 2.64 21.71
C ARG A 341 -0.40 3.25 21.05
N SER A 342 -0.41 3.45 19.73
CA SER A 342 0.71 4.08 19.01
C SER A 342 0.80 5.59 19.19
N LEU A 343 -0.30 6.28 19.55
CA LEU A 343 -0.32 7.72 19.78
C LEU A 343 -0.28 8.13 21.26
N GLU A 344 -0.61 7.22 22.17
CA GLU A 344 -0.59 7.47 23.62
C GLU A 344 0.77 7.98 24.11
N GLY A 345 0.79 9.04 24.93
CA GLY A 345 2.03 9.64 25.43
C GLY A 345 2.68 10.66 24.49
N LEU A 346 2.03 10.99 23.35
CA LEU A 346 2.48 12.04 22.43
C LEU A 346 1.75 13.39 22.63
N GLU A 347 0.97 13.53 23.70
CA GLU A 347 0.13 14.71 23.97
C GLU A 347 0.96 15.99 24.13
N GLU A 348 2.10 15.90 24.82
CA GLU A 348 3.06 17.01 25.01
C GLU A 348 3.75 17.43 23.70
N TYR A 349 3.78 16.54 22.71
CA TYR A 349 4.25 16.84 21.36
C TYR A 349 3.12 17.37 20.45
N GLY A 350 1.94 17.66 21.03
CA GLY A 350 0.81 18.24 20.33
C GLY A 350 -0.09 17.24 19.58
N VAL A 351 0.10 15.93 19.82
CA VAL A 351 -0.71 14.87 19.23
C VAL A 351 -1.72 14.38 20.27
N LYS A 352 -2.97 14.80 20.14
CA LYS A 352 -4.05 14.39 21.05
C LYS A 352 -5.17 13.71 20.27
N ILE A 353 -5.40 12.44 20.58
CA ILE A 353 -6.47 11.64 19.99
C ILE A 353 -7.76 11.79 20.80
N ASP A 354 -8.90 11.90 20.13
CA ASP A 354 -10.21 11.73 20.74
C ASP A 354 -10.56 10.24 20.72
N LEU A 355 -10.61 9.62 21.90
CA LEU A 355 -10.82 8.18 22.01
C LEU A 355 -12.19 7.74 21.48
N GLN A 356 -13.22 8.57 21.62
CA GLN A 356 -14.54 8.22 21.10
C GLN A 356 -14.56 8.31 19.57
N LYS A 357 -14.02 9.39 18.98
CA LYS A 357 -13.89 9.49 17.52
C LYS A 357 -13.01 8.36 16.95
N ASN A 358 -11.98 7.94 17.68
CA ASN A 358 -11.14 6.82 17.29
C ASN A 358 -11.90 5.48 17.23
N GLU A 359 -12.71 5.15 18.25
CA GLU A 359 -13.53 3.94 18.26
C GLU A 359 -14.60 3.95 17.15
N TRP A 360 -15.17 5.12 16.89
CA TRP A 360 -16.14 5.35 15.82
C TRP A 360 -15.52 5.20 14.43
N SER A 361 -14.23 5.49 14.27
CA SER A 361 -13.51 5.39 13.01
C SER A 361 -13.16 3.94 12.65
N PHE A 362 -14.18 3.14 12.34
CA PHE A 362 -14.08 1.76 11.88
C PHE A 362 -14.78 1.61 10.54
N THR A 363 -14.17 2.13 9.47
CA THR A 363 -14.70 2.05 8.10
C THR A 363 -13.57 2.18 7.08
N GLY A 364 -13.72 1.52 5.92
CA GLY A 364 -12.87 1.73 4.75
C GLY A 364 -13.54 2.60 3.68
N ASN A 365 -14.67 3.22 4.01
CA ASN A 365 -15.57 3.90 3.07
C ASN A 365 -15.70 5.41 3.32
N ALA A 366 -15.04 5.95 4.35
CA ALA A 366 -14.99 7.37 4.63
C ALA A 366 -13.60 7.80 5.10
N GLU A 367 -13.25 9.06 4.80
CA GLU A 367 -12.13 9.74 5.43
C GLU A 367 -12.63 10.35 6.74
N THR A 368 -11.96 10.07 7.85
CA THR A 368 -12.39 10.53 9.19
C THR A 368 -11.30 11.32 9.89
N CYS A 369 -11.72 12.16 10.85
CA CYS A 369 -10.85 12.98 11.68
C CYS A 369 -11.04 12.59 13.16
N ILE A 370 -9.96 12.14 13.80
CA ILE A 370 -10.02 11.51 15.13
C ILE A 370 -9.19 12.25 16.20
N ASN A 371 -8.70 13.46 15.91
CA ASN A 371 -8.03 14.26 16.92
C ASN A 371 -9.01 14.91 17.90
N ALA A 372 -8.53 15.15 19.12
CA ALA A 372 -9.17 16.03 20.09
C ALA A 372 -9.15 17.49 19.58
N ASP A 373 -10.10 18.30 20.05
CA ASP A 373 -10.28 19.66 19.54
C ASP A 373 -9.08 20.58 19.84
N ASP A 374 -8.34 20.30 20.91
CA ASP A 374 -7.12 21.01 21.33
C ASP A 374 -5.82 20.38 20.79
N SER A 375 -5.91 19.39 19.90
CA SER A 375 -4.73 18.80 19.24
C SER A 375 -4.11 19.79 18.24
N LYS A 376 -2.78 19.98 18.33
CA LYS A 376 -2.02 20.81 17.38
C LYS A 376 -1.81 20.09 16.05
N VAL A 377 -1.64 18.77 16.10
CA VAL A 377 -1.49 17.90 14.93
C VAL A 377 -2.84 17.27 14.59
N LYS A 378 -3.25 17.31 13.32
CA LYS A 378 -4.47 16.61 12.88
C LYS A 378 -4.21 15.10 12.83
N ILE A 379 -5.24 14.31 13.13
CA ILE A 379 -5.15 12.85 13.03
C ILE A 379 -6.27 12.38 12.11
N PHE A 380 -5.91 11.85 10.95
CA PHE A 380 -6.85 11.36 9.96
C PHE A 380 -6.77 9.85 9.80
N VAL A 381 -7.90 9.23 9.47
CA VAL A 381 -7.96 7.87 8.93
C VAL A 381 -8.45 7.98 7.49
N ILE A 382 -7.60 7.62 6.54
CA ILE A 382 -7.84 7.82 5.10
C ILE A 382 -7.69 6.46 4.42
N PRO A 383 -8.77 5.83 3.91
CA PRO A 383 -8.66 4.58 3.18
C PRO A 383 -7.86 4.77 1.88
N THR A 384 -6.78 4.01 1.70
CA THR A 384 -5.89 4.16 0.53
C THR A 384 -6.58 3.68 -0.75
N ASP A 385 -6.26 4.27 -1.90
CA ASP A 385 -6.77 3.86 -3.22
C ASP A 385 -5.60 3.73 -4.20
N GLU A 386 -4.84 2.63 -4.07
CA GLU A 386 -3.62 2.39 -4.87
C GLU A 386 -3.97 2.16 -6.35
N GLU A 387 -5.05 1.41 -6.59
CA GLU A 387 -5.56 1.13 -7.93
C GLU A 387 -5.97 2.41 -8.67
N LEU A 388 -6.52 3.41 -7.98
CA LEU A 388 -6.83 4.70 -8.60
C LEU A 388 -5.57 5.46 -9.03
N VAL A 389 -4.48 5.42 -8.25
CA VAL A 389 -3.19 6.00 -8.66
C VAL A 389 -2.71 5.33 -9.94
N MET A 390 -2.71 3.99 -9.97
CA MET A 390 -2.32 3.25 -11.16
C MET A 390 -3.20 3.55 -12.36
N THR A 391 -4.51 3.71 -12.14
CA THR A 391 -5.49 4.04 -13.18
C THR A 391 -5.20 5.42 -13.78
N GLU A 392 -4.97 6.44 -12.95
CA GLU A 392 -4.68 7.81 -13.41
C GLU A 392 -3.32 7.90 -14.12
N ASP A 393 -2.30 7.22 -13.59
CA ASP A 393 -0.97 7.15 -14.22
C ASP A 393 -1.05 6.46 -15.59
N ALA A 394 -1.70 5.30 -15.69
CA ALA A 394 -1.84 4.56 -16.95
C ALA A 394 -2.63 5.37 -18.00
N TYR A 395 -3.71 6.03 -17.60
CA TYR A 395 -4.46 6.91 -18.49
C TYR A 395 -3.60 8.08 -18.99
N ALA A 396 -2.90 8.76 -18.10
CA ALA A 396 -2.09 9.92 -18.45
C ALA A 396 -0.88 9.54 -19.32
N LEU A 397 -0.25 8.39 -19.07
CA LEU A 397 0.81 7.84 -19.91
C LEU A 397 0.31 7.53 -21.32
N MET A 398 -0.83 6.86 -21.44
CA MET A 398 -1.48 6.60 -22.73
C MET A 398 -1.78 7.91 -23.51
N LYS A 399 -2.12 9.00 -22.81
CA LYS A 399 -2.34 10.31 -23.42
C LYS A 399 -1.08 11.15 -23.64
N GLY A 400 0.08 10.70 -23.17
CA GLY A 400 1.32 11.48 -23.20
C GLY A 400 1.32 12.72 -22.29
N THR A 401 0.47 12.75 -21.27
CA THR A 401 0.30 13.89 -20.34
C THR A 401 0.87 13.63 -18.95
N TYR A 402 1.43 12.45 -18.70
CA TYR A 402 2.02 12.11 -17.42
C TYR A 402 3.44 12.67 -17.24
N ASP A 403 3.72 13.13 -16.03
CA ASP A 403 5.07 13.46 -15.57
C ASP A 403 5.26 12.98 -14.12
N VAL A 404 6.42 13.24 -13.52
CA VAL A 404 6.68 12.96 -12.10
C VAL A 404 5.53 13.49 -11.23
N HIS A 405 5.21 12.77 -10.15
CA HIS A 405 4.03 13.05 -9.31
C HIS A 405 3.95 14.49 -8.75
N THR A 406 5.07 15.22 -8.72
CA THR A 406 5.12 16.63 -8.29
C THR A 406 4.63 17.60 -9.37
N ASN A 407 4.69 17.19 -10.64
CA ASN A 407 4.26 17.96 -11.81
C ASN A 407 2.92 17.44 -12.38
N PHE A 408 2.34 16.42 -11.76
CA PHE A 408 1.07 15.83 -12.19
C PHE A 408 -0.04 16.08 -11.16
N THR A 409 -1.19 16.54 -11.64
CA THR A 409 -2.37 16.80 -10.80
C THR A 409 -3.40 15.68 -10.93
N TYR A 410 -3.33 14.74 -10.00
CA TYR A 410 -4.37 13.73 -9.77
C TYR A 410 -5.75 14.33 -9.47
N ARG A 411 -6.82 13.66 -9.92
CA ARG A 411 -8.21 14.12 -9.68
C ARG A 411 -8.59 14.09 -8.21
N PHE A 412 -8.01 13.18 -7.43
CA PHE A 412 -8.23 13.11 -5.99
C PHE A 412 -7.60 14.28 -5.21
N GLN A 413 -6.86 15.19 -5.87
CA GLN A 413 -6.47 16.49 -5.30
C GLN A 413 -7.60 17.54 -5.38
N SER A 414 -8.70 17.27 -6.09
CA SER A 414 -9.84 18.18 -6.10
C SER A 414 -10.58 18.13 -4.75
N PRO A 415 -10.98 19.29 -4.18
CA PRO A 415 -11.92 19.35 -3.07
C PRO A 415 -13.28 18.70 -3.38
N SER A 416 -13.67 18.64 -4.66
CA SER A 416 -14.93 18.03 -5.11
C SER A 416 -14.80 16.53 -5.40
N TYR A 417 -13.62 15.93 -5.20
CA TYR A 417 -13.42 14.51 -5.45
C TYR A 417 -14.26 13.67 -4.50
N GLU A 418 -14.95 12.68 -5.06
CA GLU A 418 -15.71 11.69 -4.32
C GLU A 418 -15.48 10.31 -4.94
N ASN A 419 -15.13 9.33 -4.11
CA ASN A 419 -15.10 7.94 -4.55
C ASN A 419 -16.54 7.38 -4.49
N LYS A 420 -17.18 7.23 -5.66
CA LYS A 420 -18.58 6.78 -5.80
C LYS A 420 -18.83 5.43 -5.12
N ALA A 421 -17.91 4.47 -5.28
CA ALA A 421 -18.05 3.14 -4.70
C ALA A 421 -18.03 3.19 -3.17
N ARG A 422 -17.12 3.98 -2.59
CA ARG A 422 -17.05 4.21 -1.14
C ARG A 422 -18.28 4.94 -0.63
N LYS A 423 -18.75 5.98 -1.33
CA LYS A 423 -19.98 6.71 -0.96
C LYS A 423 -21.18 5.76 -0.86
N ALA A 424 -21.39 4.92 -1.87
CA ALA A 424 -22.47 3.94 -1.86
C ALA A 424 -22.31 2.92 -0.72
N ALA A 425 -21.10 2.41 -0.50
CA ALA A 425 -20.82 1.47 0.59
C ALA A 425 -20.97 2.09 1.99
N LEU A 426 -20.68 3.38 2.14
CA LEU A 426 -20.79 4.12 3.39
C LEU A 426 -22.23 4.15 3.92
N GLU A 427 -23.25 4.12 3.06
CA GLU A 427 -24.65 4.03 3.50
C GLU A 427 -24.91 2.78 4.35
N GLY A 428 -24.29 1.65 3.96
CA GLY A 428 -24.35 0.41 4.72
C GLY A 428 -23.62 0.50 6.06
N ASP A 429 -22.47 1.17 6.09
CA ASP A 429 -21.71 1.41 7.31
C ASP A 429 -22.48 2.33 8.26
N LEU A 430 -23.09 3.40 7.77
CA LEU A 430 -23.87 4.35 8.57
C LEU A 430 -25.13 3.74 9.18
N LYS A 431 -25.76 2.76 8.50
CA LYS A 431 -26.87 1.98 9.10
C LYS A 431 -26.41 1.16 10.30
N LYS A 432 -25.20 0.61 10.26
CA LYS A 432 -24.62 -0.20 11.34
C LYS A 432 -23.95 0.64 12.44
N ARG A 433 -23.37 1.77 12.05
CA ARG A 433 -22.51 2.64 12.87
C ARG A 433 -22.82 4.11 12.54
N PRO A 434 -23.98 4.64 13.00
CA PRO A 434 -24.45 5.97 12.58
C PRO A 434 -23.54 7.11 13.01
N HIS A 435 -22.75 6.92 14.08
CA HIS A 435 -21.81 7.90 14.61
C HIS A 435 -20.63 8.21 13.68
N ILE A 436 -20.36 7.38 12.66
CA ILE A 436 -19.33 7.66 11.65
C ILE A 436 -19.59 9.03 10.99
N LYS A 437 -20.86 9.39 10.76
CA LYS A 437 -21.24 10.67 10.13
C LYS A 437 -20.68 11.90 10.87
N ASP A 438 -20.51 11.79 12.18
CA ASP A 438 -20.13 12.90 13.05
C ASP A 438 -18.62 13.14 13.03
N ILE A 439 -17.85 12.19 12.49
CA ILE A 439 -16.38 12.23 12.43
C ILE A 439 -15.83 12.22 10.99
N ILE A 440 -16.70 12.25 9.98
CA ILE A 440 -16.27 12.41 8.58
C ILE A 440 -15.44 13.69 8.48
N ALA A 441 -14.24 13.58 7.92
CA ALA A 441 -13.33 14.70 7.76
C ALA A 441 -13.96 15.74 6.84
N LYS A 442 -13.96 17.00 7.28
CA LYS A 442 -14.52 18.12 6.53
C LYS A 442 -13.40 18.85 5.81
N ILE A 443 -13.60 19.12 4.52
CA ILE A 443 -12.70 19.98 3.76
C ILE A 443 -12.94 21.43 4.20
N PRO A 444 -11.88 22.17 4.61
CA PRO A 444 -12.02 23.57 4.98
C PRO A 444 -12.58 24.39 3.80
N VAL A 445 -13.52 25.30 4.09
CA VAL A 445 -13.97 26.28 3.10
C VAL A 445 -12.78 27.20 2.80
N GLN A 446 -12.34 27.23 1.55
CA GLN A 446 -11.32 28.20 1.11
C GLN A 446 -11.92 29.60 1.28
N LYS A 447 -11.31 30.42 2.13
CA LYS A 447 -11.67 31.83 2.32
C LYS A 447 -11.18 32.67 1.16
#